data_AF-A0A938EMN4-F1
#
_entry.id   AF-A0A938EMN4-F1
#
_cell.length_a   1.000
_cell.length_b   1.000
_cell.length_c   1.000
_cell.angle_alpha   90.00
_cell.angle_beta   90.00
_cell.angle_gamma   90.00
#
_symmetry.space_group_name_H-M   'P 1'
#
loop_
_entity.id
_entity.type
_entity.pdbx_description
1 polymer ?
#
loop_
_entity_poly.entity_id
_entity_poly.type
_entity_poly.pdbx_seq_one_letter_code
_entity_poly.pdbx_strand_id
1 'polypeptide(L)' 'MQSVTVFYRLQGGYWGAECPQVPQLVAGDASLTDLVGLVHTALRDFTGMADLEITDVIEESAGIG' A
#
# COMPACT_ATOMS: atom_id res chain seq x y z
N MET A 1 15.09 -10.13 -8.70
CA MET A 1 14.66 -8.95 -7.94
C MET A 1 13.20 -8.73 -8.29
N GLN A 2 12.30 -8.90 -7.33
CA GLN A 2 10.87 -8.64 -7.54
C GLN A 2 10.55 -7.26 -6.99
N SER A 3 9.80 -6.49 -7.75
CA SER A 3 9.28 -5.20 -7.33
C SER A 3 7.75 -5.21 -7.37
N VAL A 4 7.15 -4.59 -6.37
CA VAL A 4 5.70 -4.41 -6.28
C VAL A 4 5.36 -2.94 -6.13
N THR A 5 4.20 -2.57 -6.65
CA THR A 5 3.68 -1.21 -6.54
C THR A 5 2.42 -1.27 -5.70
N VAL A 6 2.35 -0.41 -4.70
CA VAL A 6 1.21 -0.27 -3.81
C VAL A 6 0.59 1.10 -4.02
N PHE A 7 -0.71 1.13 -4.23
CA PHE A 7 -1.49 2.36 -4.39
C PHE A 7 -2.24 2.64 -3.10
N TYR A 8 -2.02 3.82 -2.52
CA TYR A 8 -2.74 4.28 -1.34
C TYR A 8 -3.74 5.36 -1.74
N ARG A 9 -5.00 5.16 -1.37
CA ARG A 9 -6.10 6.07 -1.69
C ARG A 9 -6.83 6.49 -0.44
N LEU A 10 -7.06 7.79 -0.28
CA LEU A 10 -7.88 8.34 0.80
C LEU A 10 -9.34 8.39 0.35
N GLN A 11 -10.22 7.67 1.05
CA GLN A 11 -11.67 7.67 0.81
C GLN A 11 -12.42 7.84 2.13
N GLY A 12 -13.28 8.88 2.22
CA GLY A 12 -14.12 9.08 3.40
C GLY A 12 -13.35 9.26 4.72
N GLY A 13 -12.12 9.77 4.67
CA GLY A 13 -11.25 9.94 5.84
C GLY A 13 -10.43 8.71 6.24
N TYR A 14 -10.48 7.63 5.46
CA TYR A 14 -9.69 6.42 5.67
C TYR A 14 -8.80 6.14 4.46
N TRP A 15 -7.57 5.72 4.71
CA TRP A 15 -6.66 5.25 3.69
C TRP A 15 -6.94 3.77 3.40
N GLY A 16 -7.03 3.43 2.12
CA GLY A 16 -6.99 2.06 1.63
C GLY A 16 -5.72 1.83 0.82
N ALA A 17 -5.17 0.61 0.91
CA ALA A 17 -4.04 0.18 0.12
C ALA A 17 -4.46 -0.93 -0.85
N GLU A 18 -4.04 -0.81 -2.10
CA GLU A 18 -4.27 -1.79 -3.17
C GLU A 18 -2.94 -2.16 -3.83
N CYS A 19 -2.71 -3.44 -4.05
CA CYS A 19 -1.55 -3.92 -4.80
C CYS A 19 -2.03 -4.84 -5.94
N PRO A 20 -1.93 -4.42 -7.21
CA PRO A 20 -2.37 -5.26 -8.34
C PRO A 20 -1.66 -6.62 -8.42
N GLN A 21 -0.41 -6.67 -7.97
CA GLN A 21 0.39 -7.90 -7.89
C GLN A 21 -0.06 -8.82 -6.75
N VAL A 22 -0.72 -8.28 -5.71
CA VAL A 22 -1.22 -9.02 -4.55
C VAL A 22 -2.68 -8.62 -4.30
N PRO A 23 -3.64 -9.11 -5.11
CA PRO A 23 -5.04 -8.68 -5.03
C PRO A 23 -5.74 -9.07 -3.73
N GLN A 24 -5.16 -10.00 -2.96
CA GLN A 24 -5.63 -10.36 -1.61
C GLN A 24 -5.08 -9.44 -0.51
N LEU A 25 -4.23 -8.46 -0.85
CA LEU A 25 -3.83 -7.41 0.08
C LEU A 25 -5.03 -6.49 0.32
N VAL A 26 -5.67 -6.68 1.46
CA VAL A 26 -6.74 -5.82 1.94
C VAL A 26 -6.24 -5.17 3.23
N ALA A 27 -5.83 -3.91 3.13
CA ALA A 27 -5.35 -3.13 4.26
C ALA A 27 -5.91 -1.70 4.19
N GLY A 28 -6.31 -1.17 5.34
CA GLY A 28 -6.74 0.21 5.46
C GLY A 28 -6.59 0.71 6.89
N ASP A 29 -6.31 2.00 7.03
CA ASP A 29 -6.10 2.67 8.32
C ASP A 29 -6.49 4.15 8.22
N ALA A 30 -6.66 4.83 9.36
CA ALA A 30 -6.84 6.28 9.39
C ALA A 30 -5.53 7.03 9.12
N SER A 31 -4.38 6.41 9.41
CA SER A 31 -3.05 6.96 9.27
C SER A 31 -2.31 6.30 8.11
N LEU A 32 -1.89 7.11 7.13
CA LEU A 32 -1.11 6.63 5.98
C LEU A 32 0.19 5.96 6.44
N THR A 33 0.88 6.55 7.41
CA THR A 33 2.17 6.04 7.91
C THR A 33 2.02 4.64 8.52
N ASP A 34 0.98 4.45 9.33
CA ASP A 34 0.71 3.15 9.95
C ASP A 34 0.31 2.11 8.90
N LEU A 35 -0.52 2.51 7.93
CA LEU A 35 -0.93 1.66 6.81
C LEU A 35 0.27 1.20 5.96
N VAL A 36 1.19 2.11 5.61
CA VAL A 36 2.40 1.79 4.84
C VAL A 36 3.25 0.75 5.59
N GLY A 37 3.45 0.93 6.90
CA GLY A 37 4.18 -0.04 7.72
C GLY A 37 3.53 -1.42 7.75
N LEU A 38 2.20 -1.46 7.87
CA LEU A 38 1.40 -2.68 7.84
C LEU A 38 1.52 -3.40 6.49
N VAL A 39 1.35 -2.67 5.40
CA VAL A 39 1.40 -3.21 4.03
C VAL A 39 2.80 -3.75 3.71
N HIS A 40 3.86 -3.03 4.06
CA HIS A 40 5.23 -3.48 3.83
C HIS A 40 5.52 -4.79 4.55
N THR A 41 5.06 -4.90 5.80
CA THR A 41 5.19 -6.13 6.60
C THR A 41 4.41 -7.27 5.95
N ALA A 42 3.14 -7.03 5.60
CA ALA A 42 2.28 -8.05 4.99
C ALA A 42 2.80 -8.54 3.63
N LEU A 43 3.31 -7.64 2.79
CA LEU A 43 3.87 -8.00 1.48
C LEU A 43 5.15 -8.81 1.60
N ARG A 44 6.04 -8.47 2.54
CA ARG A 44 7.26 -9.25 2.80
C ARG A 44 6.95 -10.63 3.36
N ASP A 45 5.99 -10.73 4.28
CA ASP A 45 5.54 -12.01 4.83
C ASP A 45 4.90 -12.89 3.76
N PHE A 46 4.01 -12.30 2.94
CA PHE A 46 3.33 -13.01 1.87
C PHE A 46 4.28 -13.51 0.77
N THR A 47 5.24 -12.68 0.35
CA THR A 47 6.20 -13.03 -0.71
C THR A 47 7.36 -13.89 -0.20
N GLY A 48 7.61 -13.90 1.12
CA GLY A 48 8.79 -14.53 1.71
C GLY A 48 10.12 -13.88 1.28
N MET A 49 10.08 -12.66 0.71
CA MET A 49 11.24 -11.97 0.17
C MET A 49 11.64 -10.81 1.09
N ALA A 50 12.81 -10.93 1.72
CA ALA A 50 13.36 -9.86 2.54
C ALA A 50 13.74 -8.62 1.70
N ASP A 51 14.26 -8.84 0.49
CA ASP A 51 14.70 -7.80 -0.46
C ASP A 51 13.60 -7.41 -1.47
N LEU A 52 12.33 -7.53 -1.10
CA LEU A 52 11.23 -7.05 -1.94
C LEU A 52 11.31 -5.52 -2.08
N GLU A 53 11.40 -5.05 -3.32
CA GLU A 53 11.35 -3.62 -3.61
C GLU A 53 9.89 -3.18 -3.65
N ILE A 54 9.50 -2.28 -2.75
CA ILE A 54 8.13 -1.77 -2.64
C ILE A 54 8.13 -0.31 -3.09
N THR A 55 7.33 -0.01 -4.11
CA THR A 55 7.09 1.35 -4.57
C THR A 55 5.72 1.81 -4.09
N ASP A 56 5.70 2.81 -3.22
CA ASP A 56 4.47 3.40 -2.69
C ASP A 56 4.01 4.56 -3.58
N VAL A 57 2.80 4.46 -4.12
CA VAL A 57 2.13 5.49 -4.91
C VAL A 57 0.97 6.02 -4.09
N ILE A 58 1.06 7.26 -3.65
CA ILE A 58 0.01 7.91 -2.86
C ILE A 58 -0.87 8.70 -3.84
N GLU A 59 -2.07 8.19 -4.06
CA GLU A 59 -3.11 8.88 -4.82
C GLU A 59 -3.94 9.72 -3.84
N GLU A 60 -3.37 10.82 -3.37
CA GLU A 60 -4.17 11.91 -2.84
C GLU A 60 -5.06 12.37 -4.00
N SER A 61 -6.38 12.28 -3.84
CA SER A 61 -7.29 12.86 -4.82
C SER A 61 -6.88 14.31 -5.00
N ALA A 62 -6.16 14.60 -6.07
CA ALA A 62 -5.69 15.93 -6.38
C ALA A 62 -6.94 16.78 -6.46
N GLY A 63 -7.18 17.55 -5.39
CA GLY A 63 -8.22 18.56 -5.35
C GLY A 63 -7.94 19.45 -6.54
N ILE A 64 -8.78 19.34 -7.57
CA ILE A 64 -8.85 20.32 -8.63
C ILE A 64 -9.38 21.57 -7.95
N GLY A 65 -8.45 22.42 -7.50
CA GLY A 65 -8.70 23.80 -7.08
C GLY A 65 -8.75 24.72 -8.28
#